data_AF-A0A127PE06-F1
#
_entry.id   AF-A0A127PE06-F1
#
_cell.length_a   1.000
_cell.length_b   1.000
_cell.length_c   1.000
_cell.angle_alpha   90.00
_cell.angle_beta   90.00
_cell.angle_gamma   90.00
#
_symmetry.space_group_name_H-M   'P 1'
#
loop_
_entity.id
_entity.type
_entity.pdbx_description
1 polymer ?
#
loop_
_entity_poly.entity_id
_entity_poly.type
_entity_poly.pdbx_seq_one_letter_code
_entity_poly.pdbx_strand_id
1 'polypeptide(L)'
;MWGLLLAAALSMRVTSVLPAAGFEAGRSYAIAAGPLSQKLALFAATAGISIAYAPESVRNKCSPGLEGNFPLTEAFARLLQGTGLESVEKAERGYLLRGREPRPASVSPYTHETAPAAIRPPE
;
A
#
# COMPACT_ATOMS: atom_id res chain seq x y z
N MET A 1 68.85 -19.61 -2.00
CA MET A 1 68.70 -19.01 -0.66
C MET A 1 67.35 -18.31 -0.65
N TRP A 2 66.40 -18.92 0.06
CA TRP A 2 65.11 -18.42 0.59
C TRP A 2 64.22 -17.55 -0.32
N GLY A 3 63.00 -18.01 -0.66
CA GLY A 3 61.85 -18.02 0.25
C GLY A 3 61.12 -16.67 0.05
N LEU A 4 59.83 -16.55 -0.23
CA LEU A 4 58.62 -17.18 0.24
C LEU A 4 57.54 -16.71 -0.76
N LEU A 5 56.68 -17.53 -1.34
CA LEU A 5 55.44 -18.05 -0.73
C LEU A 5 54.65 -16.97 0.02
N LEU A 6 53.64 -16.40 -0.65
CA LEU A 6 52.32 -16.17 -0.05
C LEU A 6 51.28 -16.07 -1.17
N ALA A 7 50.85 -17.24 -1.58
CA ALA A 7 49.57 -17.46 -2.20
C ALA A 7 48.43 -16.95 -1.29
N ALA A 8 47.34 -16.57 -1.94
CA ALA A 8 45.98 -16.60 -1.41
C ALA A 8 45.64 -15.68 -0.22
N ALA A 9 44.83 -14.64 -0.49
CA ALA A 9 43.42 -14.70 -0.11
C ALA A 9 42.72 -13.42 -0.59
N LEU A 10 42.03 -13.56 -1.73
CA LEU A 10 41.03 -12.63 -2.22
C LEU A 10 39.88 -12.54 -1.19
N SER A 11 39.93 -11.57 -0.27
CA SER A 11 38.80 -11.30 0.63
C SER A 11 38.09 -10.02 0.18
N MET A 12 37.49 -10.08 -1.01
CA MET A 12 36.53 -9.07 -1.43
C MET A 12 35.24 -9.34 -0.64
N ARG A 13 35.08 -8.63 0.49
CA ARG A 13 33.84 -8.64 1.25
C ARG A 13 32.73 -8.07 0.36
N VAL A 14 31.92 -8.96 -0.21
CA VAL A 14 30.63 -8.57 -0.78
C VAL A 14 29.74 -8.10 0.36
N THR A 15 29.58 -6.78 0.51
CA THR A 15 28.51 -6.23 1.34
C THR A 15 27.21 -6.62 0.67
N SER A 16 26.54 -7.63 1.22
CA SER A 16 25.18 -7.98 0.83
C SER A 16 24.29 -6.77 1.11
N VAL A 17 23.78 -6.13 0.07
CA VAL A 17 22.70 -5.15 0.22
C VAL A 17 21.49 -5.95 0.69
N LEU A 18 21.09 -5.76 1.95
CA LEU A 18 19.83 -6.31 2.42
C LEU A 18 18.72 -5.68 1.58
N PRO A 19 17.81 -6.47 0.96
CA PRO A 19 16.62 -5.90 0.36
C PRO A 19 15.82 -5.27 1.51
N ALA A 20 15.85 -3.93 1.56
CA ALA A 20 15.00 -3.17 2.46
C ALA A 20 13.55 -3.59 2.19
N ALA A 21 12.84 -3.90 3.27
CA ALA A 21 11.47 -4.38 3.29
C ALA A 21 10.59 -3.73 2.20
N GLY A 22 10.11 -4.55 1.25
CA GLY A 22 8.84 -4.38 0.54
C GLY A 22 8.44 -3.00 0.01
N PHE A 23 9.37 -2.09 -0.25
CA PHE A 23 9.06 -0.84 -0.92
C PHE A 23 9.01 -1.13 -2.41
N GLU A 24 7.80 -1.29 -2.95
CA GLU A 24 7.63 -1.25 -4.39
C GLU A 24 8.26 0.03 -4.91
N ALA A 25 9.28 -0.12 -5.77
CA ALA A 25 9.99 1.01 -6.32
C ALA A 25 8.96 1.97 -6.96
N GLY A 26 8.92 3.21 -6.46
CA GLY A 26 7.98 4.20 -6.96
C GLY A 26 8.11 4.32 -8.47
N ARG A 27 6.97 4.25 -9.17
CA ARG A 27 6.92 4.32 -10.62
C ARG A 27 6.25 5.63 -11.02
N SER A 28 6.72 6.21 -12.13
CA SER A 28 6.11 7.41 -12.68
C SER A 28 4.78 7.05 -13.33
N TYR A 29 3.70 7.61 -12.80
CA TYR A 29 2.36 7.50 -13.35
C TYR A 29 1.92 8.87 -13.88
N ALA A 30 1.27 8.87 -15.04
CA ALA A 30 0.67 10.05 -15.65
C ALA A 30 -0.74 9.68 -16.12
N ILE A 31 -1.67 9.68 -15.18
CA ILE A 31 -3.05 9.27 -15.36
C ILE A 31 -3.92 10.52 -15.18
N ALA A 32 -4.39 11.12 -16.28
CA ALA A 32 -5.28 12.27 -16.18
C ALA A 32 -6.58 11.93 -15.41
N ALA A 33 -7.27 12.95 -14.88
CA ALA A 33 -8.62 12.79 -14.34
C ALA A 33 -9.58 12.20 -15.39
N GLY A 34 -10.63 11.50 -14.95
CA GLY A 34 -11.65 10.99 -15.87
C GLY A 34 -12.39 9.75 -15.38
N PRO A 35 -13.07 9.03 -16.29
CA PRO A 35 -13.89 7.87 -15.94
C PRO A 35 -13.06 6.78 -15.26
N LEU A 36 -13.47 6.39 -14.05
CA LEU A 36 -12.68 5.47 -13.22
C LEU A 36 -12.36 4.15 -13.95
N SER A 37 -13.30 3.60 -14.71
CA SER A 37 -13.10 2.37 -15.49
C SER A 37 -11.93 2.46 -16.49
N GLN A 38 -11.80 3.59 -17.21
CA GLN A 38 -10.68 3.78 -18.14
C GLN A 38 -9.36 3.90 -17.41
N LYS A 39 -9.34 4.60 -16.27
CA LYS A 39 -8.12 4.80 -15.50
C LYS A 39 -7.65 3.52 -14.81
N LEU A 40 -8.57 2.67 -14.36
CA LEU A 40 -8.26 1.33 -13.85
C LEU A 40 -7.62 0.44 -14.91
N ALA A 41 -8.16 0.44 -16.14
CA ALA A 41 -7.59 -0.32 -17.24
C ALA A 41 -6.16 0.17 -17.58
N LEU A 42 -5.96 1.50 -17.64
CA LEU A 42 -4.65 2.10 -17.90
C LEU A 42 -3.65 1.80 -16.77
N PHE A 43 -4.10 1.85 -15.52
CA PHE A 43 -3.27 1.53 -14.36
C PHE A 43 -2.86 0.05 -14.36
N ALA A 44 -3.79 -0.87 -14.59
CA ALA A 44 -3.52 -2.30 -14.69
C ALA A 44 -2.48 -2.60 -15.79
N ALA A 45 -2.61 -1.95 -16.95
CA ALA A 45 -1.67 -2.10 -18.06
C ALA A 45 -0.28 -1.54 -17.72
N THR A 46 -0.20 -0.37 -17.08
CA THR A 46 1.07 0.27 -16.70
C THR A 46 1.80 -0.50 -15.60
N ALA A 47 1.05 -1.03 -14.63
CA ALA A 47 1.59 -1.77 -13.49
C ALA A 47 1.85 -3.26 -13.78
N GLY A 48 1.24 -3.80 -14.84
CA GLY A 48 1.31 -5.24 -15.14
C GLY A 48 0.62 -6.09 -14.06
N ILE A 49 -0.53 -5.63 -13.58
CA ILE A 49 -1.35 -6.32 -12.57
C ILE A 49 -2.74 -6.62 -13.15
N SER A 50 -3.41 -7.61 -12.57
CA SER A 50 -4.82 -7.90 -12.85
C SER A 50 -5.71 -7.31 -11.76
N ILE A 51 -6.69 -6.52 -12.15
CA ILE A 51 -7.64 -5.89 -11.23
C ILE A 51 -9.03 -6.45 -11.53
N ALA A 52 -9.65 -7.10 -10.55
CA ALA A 52 -11.01 -7.61 -10.64
C ALA A 52 -11.98 -6.68 -9.90
N TYR A 53 -13.06 -6.29 -10.58
CA TYR A 53 -14.09 -5.39 -10.06
C TYR A 53 -15.41 -5.59 -10.81
N ALA A 54 -16.52 -5.21 -10.17
CA ALA A 54 -17.81 -5.15 -10.84
C ALA A 54 -17.93 -3.83 -11.63
N PRO A 55 -18.25 -3.87 -12.94
CA PRO A 55 -18.30 -2.66 -13.78
C PRO A 55 -19.38 -1.67 -13.31
N GLU A 56 -20.44 -2.16 -12.68
CA GLU A 56 -21.49 -1.34 -12.05
C GLU A 56 -21.00 -0.52 -10.85
N SER A 57 -20.02 -1.02 -10.08
CA SER A 57 -19.49 -0.30 -8.91
C SER A 57 -18.63 0.91 -9.27
N VAL A 58 -18.05 0.91 -10.46
CA VAL A 58 -17.20 2.00 -10.99
C VAL A 58 -17.94 2.88 -12.01
N ARG A 59 -19.16 2.49 -12.40
CA ARG A 59 -19.99 3.21 -13.36
C ARG A 59 -20.42 4.56 -12.78
N ASN A 60 -20.31 5.62 -13.59
CA ASN A 60 -20.51 7.01 -13.18
C ASN A 60 -19.57 7.51 -12.06
N LYS A 61 -18.46 6.81 -11.79
CA LYS A 61 -17.41 7.29 -10.88
C LYS A 61 -16.28 7.93 -11.69
N CYS A 62 -15.74 9.02 -11.16
CA CYS A 62 -14.58 9.69 -11.71
C CYS A 62 -13.39 9.55 -10.77
N SER A 63 -12.22 9.29 -11.34
CA SER A 63 -10.96 9.38 -10.64
C SER A 63 -10.42 10.81 -10.78
N PRO A 64 -9.83 11.38 -9.70
CA PRO A 64 -9.10 12.65 -9.79
C PRO A 64 -7.84 12.57 -10.67
N GLY A 65 -7.45 11.37 -11.08
CA GLY A 65 -6.18 11.13 -11.75
C GLY A 65 -5.02 11.01 -10.77
N LEU A 66 -3.87 10.68 -11.31
CA LEU A 66 -2.63 10.49 -10.58
C LEU A 66 -1.47 10.93 -11.46
N GLU A 67 -0.68 11.89 -11.00
CA GLU A 67 0.53 12.31 -11.68
C GLU A 67 1.67 12.41 -10.68
N GLY A 68 2.79 11.75 -10.99
CA GLY A 68 3.99 11.73 -10.15
C GLY A 68 4.55 10.34 -9.93
N ASN A 69 5.56 10.23 -9.07
CA ASN A 69 6.23 8.99 -8.76
C ASN A 69 5.69 8.39 -7.46
N PHE A 70 4.94 7.30 -7.56
CA PHE A 70 4.32 6.66 -6.40
C PHE A 70 4.52 5.14 -6.45
N PRO A 71 4.63 4.47 -5.29
CA PRO A 71 4.54 3.01 -5.24
C PRO A 71 3.14 2.55 -5.68
N LEU A 72 3.02 1.32 -6.17
CA LEU A 72 1.77 0.80 -6.74
C LEU A 72 0.58 0.94 -5.79
N THR A 73 0.72 0.49 -4.55
CA THR A 73 -0.35 0.55 -3.54
C THR A 73 -0.80 1.98 -3.25
N GLU A 74 0.13 2.94 -3.19
CA GLU A 74 -0.20 4.35 -2.94
C GLU A 74 -0.83 5.02 -4.17
N ALA A 75 -0.31 4.70 -5.36
CA ALA A 75 -0.88 5.12 -6.63
C ALA A 75 -2.34 4.65 -6.74
N PHE A 76 -2.61 3.41 -6.35
CA PHE A 76 -3.94 2.83 -6.40
C PHE A 76 -4.89 3.51 -5.40
N ALA A 77 -4.44 3.70 -4.16
CA ALA A 77 -5.21 4.42 -3.14
C ALA A 77 -5.55 5.85 -3.57
N ARG A 78 -4.64 6.54 -4.29
CA ARG A 78 -4.86 7.86 -4.87
C ARG A 78 -5.84 7.86 -6.04
N LEU A 79 -5.73 6.87 -6.92
CA LEU A 79 -6.64 6.73 -8.05
C LEU A 79 -8.10 6.53 -7.60
N LEU A 80 -8.30 5.87 -6.45
CA LEU A 80 -9.62 5.60 -5.85
C LEU A 80 -10.12 6.70 -4.91
N GLN A 81 -9.35 7.77 -4.70
CA GLN A 81 -9.79 8.90 -3.85
C GLN A 81 -11.11 9.49 -4.37
N GLY A 82 -12.02 9.75 -3.44
CA GLY A 82 -13.35 10.30 -3.75
C GLY A 82 -14.35 9.30 -4.35
N THR A 83 -13.93 8.07 -4.67
CA THR A 83 -14.83 7.06 -5.26
C THR A 83 -15.59 6.25 -4.20
N GLY A 84 -15.05 6.17 -2.98
CA GLY A 84 -15.54 5.31 -1.90
C GLY A 84 -15.16 3.84 -2.09
N LEU A 85 -14.11 3.55 -2.87
CA LEU A 85 -13.59 2.20 -3.11
C LEU A 85 -12.20 2.06 -2.48
N GLU A 86 -11.88 0.84 -2.06
CA GLU A 86 -10.55 0.43 -1.58
C GLU A 86 -10.05 -0.76 -2.41
N SER A 87 -8.74 -0.83 -2.64
CA SER A 87 -8.07 -1.95 -3.31
C SER A 87 -7.55 -2.95 -2.28
N VAL A 88 -7.78 -4.23 -2.51
CA VAL A 88 -7.32 -5.33 -1.65
C VAL A 88 -6.46 -6.28 -2.48
N GLU A 89 -5.22 -6.52 -2.05
CA GLU A 89 -4.34 -7.52 -2.63
C GLU A 89 -4.89 -8.92 -2.39
N LYS A 90 -5.10 -9.68 -3.47
CA LYS A 90 -5.62 -11.05 -3.44
C LYS A 90 -4.55 -12.09 -3.82
N ALA A 91 -3.59 -11.70 -4.66
CA ALA A 91 -2.48 -12.54 -5.14
C ALA A 91 -1.27 -11.65 -5.49
N GLU A 92 -0.11 -12.26 -5.78
CA GLU A 92 1.17 -11.57 -6.08
C GLU A 92 1.05 -10.38 -7.05
N ARG A 93 0.11 -10.44 -7.99
CA ARG A 93 -0.20 -9.33 -8.94
C ARG A 93 -1.70 -9.19 -9.20
N GLY A 94 -2.52 -9.63 -8.25
CA GLY A 94 -3.98 -9.69 -8.39
C GLY A 94 -4.66 -8.84 -7.33
N TYR A 95 -5.43 -7.84 -7.75
CA TYR A 95 -6.13 -6.90 -6.86
C TYR A 95 -7.65 -7.00 -7.03
N LEU A 96 -8.38 -6.82 -5.94
CA LEU A 96 -9.84 -6.72 -5.91
C LEU A 96 -10.25 -5.33 -5.42
N LEU A 97 -11.24 -4.73 -6.08
CA LEU A 97 -11.88 -3.50 -5.59
C LEU A 97 -13.09 -3.84 -4.74
N ARG A 98 -13.14 -3.27 -3.55
CA ARG A 98 -14.29 -3.35 -2.64
C ARG A 98 -14.77 -1.95 -2.28
N GLY A 99 -16.06 -1.79 -2.01
CA GLY A 99 -16.56 -0.59 -1.33
C GLY A 99 -15.81 -0.37 -0.02
N ARG A 100 -15.27 0.82 0.17
CA ARG A 100 -14.61 1.22 1.41
C ARG A 100 -15.66 1.21 2.51
N GLU A 101 -15.63 0.18 3.36
CA GLU A 101 -16.31 0.25 4.64
C GLU A 101 -15.67 1.39 5.43
N PRO A 102 -16.46 2.27 6.06
CA PRO A 102 -15.90 3.26 6.97
C PRO A 102 -15.26 2.47 8.10
N ARG A 103 -13.95 2.25 8.01
CA ARG A 103 -13.14 1.76 9.12
C ARG A 103 -13.49 2.69 10.27
N PRO A 104 -14.18 2.23 11.34
CA PRO A 104 -14.34 3.07 12.50
C PRO A 104 -12.93 3.49 12.84
N ALA A 105 -12.69 4.81 12.83
CA ALA A 105 -11.44 5.36 13.28
C ALA A 105 -11.04 4.55 14.50
N SER A 106 -9.79 4.09 14.56
CA SER A 106 -9.23 3.53 15.78
C SER A 106 -9.40 4.60 16.84
N VAL A 107 -10.58 4.64 17.45
CA VAL A 107 -10.84 5.22 18.74
C VAL A 107 -10.04 4.29 19.61
N SER A 108 -8.75 4.64 19.75
CA SER A 108 -7.96 4.27 20.91
C SER A 108 -8.96 4.29 22.04
N PRO A 109 -9.18 3.15 22.74
CA PRO A 109 -10.13 3.13 23.83
C PRO A 109 -9.77 4.33 24.68
N TYR A 110 -10.66 5.33 24.68
CA TYR A 110 -10.69 6.33 25.70
C TYR A 110 -10.63 5.47 26.95
N THR A 111 -9.55 5.60 27.73
CA THR A 111 -9.53 5.06 29.08
C THR A 111 -10.73 5.71 29.72
N HIS A 112 -11.86 5.00 29.64
CA HIS A 112 -13.05 5.33 30.37
C HIS A 112 -12.62 5.01 31.78
N GLU A 113 -12.08 6.03 32.41
CA GLU A 113 -12.05 6.21 33.84
C GLU A 113 -13.44 5.82 34.33
N THR A 114 -13.55 4.59 34.78
CA THR A 114 -14.75 4.04 35.40
C THR A 114 -14.22 3.26 36.59
N ALA A 115 -13.87 4.02 37.63
CA ALA A 115 -13.86 3.53 39.00
C ALA A 115 -15.00 4.21 39.77
N PRO A 116 -16.27 3.77 39.62
CA PRO A 116 -17.28 4.00 40.63
C PRO A 116 -17.14 2.90 41.69
N ALA A 117 -16.27 3.12 42.67
CA ALA A 117 -16.22 2.27 43.86
C ALA A 117 -16.60 3.08 45.10
N ALA A 118 -17.91 3.11 45.33
CA ALA A 118 -18.56 3.13 46.64
C ALA A 118 -18.15 4.23 47.63
N ILE A 119 -19.00 5.27 47.65
CA ILE A 119 -19.41 5.96 48.87
C ILE A 119 -19.81 4.90 49.92
N ARG A 120 -19.04 4.79 51.01
CA ARG A 120 -19.50 4.13 52.24
C ARG A 120 -20.42 5.12 52.97
N PRO A 121 -21.70 4.83 53.19
CA PRO A 121 -22.54 5.70 54.01
C PRO A 121 -22.07 5.67 55.48
N PRO A 122 -22.31 6.74 56.25
CA PRO A 122 -21.94 6.81 57.66
C PRO A 122 -23.02 6.15 58.55
N GLU A 123 -22.64 5.14 59.34
CA GLU A 123 -23.21 4.81 60.66
C GLU A 123 -22.12 4.22 61.56
#